data_AF-V6Z3R3-F1
#
_entry.id   AF-V6Z3R3-F1
#
_cell.length_a   1.000
_cell.length_b   1.000
_cell.length_c   1.000
_cell.angle_alpha   90.00
_cell.angle_beta   90.00
_cell.angle_gamma   90.00
#
_symmetry.space_group_name_H-M   'P 1'
#
loop_
_entity.id
_entity.type
_entity.pdbx_description
1 polymer ?
#
loop_
_entity_poly.entity_id
_entity_poly.type
_entity_poly.pdbx_seq_one_letter_code
_entity_poly.pdbx_strand_id
1 'polypeptide(L)'
;MITMMIKLHKWWTGRFERRYKEAQSYYDQMTKEALLAECIELEVRKEKSSRRWELLLGLVLTVIFSEDLKRLLAIIFAPLTGVSVKDLQVSVLMSIFVALLIIMLLMAIVVYNFSYSLLLRRHLILKRYLEEHKI
;
A
#
# COMPACT_ATOMS: atom_id res chain seq x y z
N MET A 1 17.63 0.94 -23.67
CA MET A 1 16.31 0.88 -23.01
C MET A 1 15.71 -0.53 -23.02
N ILE A 2 15.57 -1.18 -24.19
CA ILE A 2 15.05 -2.56 -24.33
C ILE A 2 15.88 -3.61 -23.55
N THR A 3 17.21 -3.56 -23.64
CA THR A 3 18.11 -4.50 -22.93
C THR A 3 18.01 -4.39 -21.40
N MET A 4 17.71 -3.19 -20.89
CA MET A 4 17.53 -2.92 -19.47
C MET A 4 16.18 -3.46 -18.98
N MET A 5 15.12 -3.30 -19.78
CA MET A 5 13.80 -3.91 -19.51
C MET A 5 13.87 -5.43 -19.48
N ILE A 6 14.59 -6.07 -20.42
CA ILE A 6 14.75 -7.54 -20.44
C ILE A 6 15.51 -8.03 -19.20
N LYS A 7 16.58 -7.34 -18.79
CA LYS A 7 17.32 -7.68 -17.56
C LYS A 7 16.44 -7.54 -16.31
N LEU A 8 15.68 -6.44 -16.20
CA LEU A 8 14.73 -6.22 -15.11
C LEU A 8 13.67 -7.31 -15.07
N HIS A 9 13.07 -7.65 -16.21
CA HIS A 9 12.06 -8.70 -16.32
C HIS A 9 12.62 -10.07 -15.91
N LYS A 10 13.80 -10.45 -16.41
CA LYS A 10 14.45 -11.73 -16.09
C LYS A 10 14.84 -11.83 -14.61
N TRP A 11 15.27 -10.72 -14.03
CA TRP A 11 15.57 -10.65 -12.59
C TRP A 11 14.31 -10.72 -11.73
N TRP A 12 13.25 -10.03 -12.14
CA TRP A 12 11.97 -10.01 -11.42
C TRP A 12 11.28 -11.38 -11.46
N THR A 13 11.20 -12.00 -12.64
CA THR A 13 10.71 -13.37 -12.83
C THR A 13 11.57 -14.37 -12.06
N GLY A 14 12.91 -14.25 -12.10
CA GLY A 14 13.79 -15.12 -11.32
C GLY A 14 13.58 -15.05 -9.81
N ARG A 15 13.28 -13.88 -9.24
CA ARG A 15 12.91 -13.78 -7.82
C ARG A 15 11.54 -14.37 -7.52
N PHE A 16 10.57 -14.19 -8.42
CA PHE A 16 9.24 -14.77 -8.27
C PHE A 16 9.34 -16.29 -8.30
N GLU A 17 10.11 -16.84 -9.24
CA GLU A 17 10.35 -18.28 -9.39
C GLU A 17 10.97 -18.92 -8.15
N ARG A 18 11.97 -18.28 -7.54
CA ARG A 18 12.58 -18.79 -6.29
C ARG A 18 11.56 -18.87 -5.17
N ARG A 19 10.76 -17.82 -4.99
CA ARG A 19 9.76 -17.81 -3.90
C ARG A 19 8.55 -18.70 -4.19
N TYR A 20 8.26 -18.94 -5.47
CA TYR A 20 7.31 -19.98 -5.88
C TYR A 20 7.81 -21.37 -5.47
N LYS A 21 9.06 -21.71 -5.81
CA LYS A 21 9.69 -22.98 -5.41
C LYS A 21 9.77 -23.16 -3.88
N GLU A 22 10.06 -22.08 -3.14
CA GLU A 22 10.04 -22.09 -1.67
C GLU A 22 8.63 -22.41 -1.12
N ALA A 23 7.58 -21.86 -1.73
CA ALA A 23 6.20 -22.07 -1.32
C ALA A 23 5.61 -23.40 -1.83
N GLN A 24 6.17 -23.98 -2.89
CA GLN A 24 5.68 -25.20 -3.49
C GLN A 24 5.66 -26.36 -2.49
N SER A 25 6.73 -26.53 -1.70
CA SER A 25 6.79 -27.56 -0.65
C SER A 25 5.68 -27.43 0.40
N TYR A 26 5.14 -26.23 0.64
CA TYR A 26 4.01 -26.02 1.55
C TYR A 26 2.69 -26.46 0.90
N TYR A 27 2.49 -26.13 -0.37
CA TYR A 27 1.28 -26.49 -1.10
C TYR A 27 1.21 -27.97 -1.48
N ASP A 28 2.35 -28.63 -1.71
CA ASP A 28 2.44 -30.07 -1.96
C ASP A 28 1.94 -30.89 -0.75
N GLN A 29 1.98 -30.34 0.45
CA GLN A 29 1.53 -30.98 1.70
C GLN A 29 0.03 -30.73 1.99
N MET A 30 -0.63 -29.88 1.21
CA MET A 30 -2.02 -29.48 1.43
C MET A 30 -2.99 -30.33 0.61
N THR A 31 -4.19 -30.56 1.15
CA THR A 31 -5.26 -31.20 0.39
C THR A 31 -5.84 -30.22 -0.63
N LYS A 32 -6.44 -30.77 -1.71
CA LYS A 32 -7.15 -29.98 -2.73
C LYS A 32 -8.18 -29.01 -2.11
N GLU A 33 -8.95 -29.49 -1.14
CA GLU A 33 -9.97 -28.68 -0.45
C GLU A 33 -9.35 -27.53 0.35
N ALA A 34 -8.23 -27.78 1.04
CA ALA A 34 -7.52 -26.75 1.80
C ALA A 34 -6.95 -25.65 0.88
N LEU A 35 -6.40 -26.04 -0.27
CA LEU A 35 -5.88 -25.10 -1.27
C LEU A 35 -6.99 -24.21 -1.86
N LEU A 36 -8.14 -24.80 -2.18
CA LEU A 36 -9.29 -24.05 -2.68
C LEU A 36 -9.86 -23.10 -1.62
N ALA A 37 -9.94 -23.56 -0.36
CA ALA A 37 -10.37 -22.73 0.75
C ALA A 37 -9.43 -21.53 0.96
N GLU A 38 -8.11 -21.76 0.92
CA GLU A 38 -7.12 -20.68 0.98
C GLU A 38 -7.26 -19.71 -0.19
N CYS A 39 -7.52 -20.20 -1.40
CA CYS A 39 -7.72 -19.36 -2.57
C CYS A 39 -8.92 -18.41 -2.40
N ILE A 40 -10.07 -18.96 -1.97
CA ILE A 40 -11.28 -18.18 -1.69
C ILE A 40 -11.01 -17.17 -0.57
N GLU A 41 -10.34 -17.59 0.51
CA GLU A 41 -10.00 -16.69 1.61
C GLU A 41 -9.12 -15.52 1.13
N LEU A 42 -8.11 -15.80 0.32
CA LEU A 42 -7.22 -14.78 -0.24
C LEU A 42 -7.94 -13.83 -1.19
N GLU A 43 -8.88 -14.32 -2.00
CA GLU A 43 -9.73 -13.48 -2.84
C GLU A 43 -10.60 -12.53 -2.01
N VAL A 44 -11.28 -13.05 -0.99
CA VAL A 44 -12.10 -12.23 -0.08
C VAL A 44 -11.24 -11.20 0.64
N ARG A 45 -10.05 -11.59 1.14
CA ARG A 45 -9.13 -10.66 1.80
C ARG A 45 -8.60 -9.60 0.82
N LYS A 46 -8.30 -9.95 -0.43
CA LYS A 46 -7.89 -9.02 -1.49
C LYS A 46 -8.97 -7.99 -1.77
N GLU A 47 -10.22 -8.42 -1.92
CA GLU A 47 -11.35 -7.52 -2.16
C GLU A 47 -11.60 -6.59 -0.98
N LYS A 48 -11.63 -7.13 0.24
CA LYS A 48 -11.73 -6.33 1.48
C LYS A 48 -10.61 -5.31 1.58
N SER A 49 -9.39 -5.69 1.20
CA SER A 49 -8.25 -4.78 1.15
C SER A 49 -8.53 -3.66 0.13
N SER A 50 -8.92 -3.98 -1.10
CA SER A 50 -9.27 -3.00 -2.14
C SER A 50 -10.26 -1.94 -1.64
N ARG A 51 -11.33 -2.36 -0.96
CA ARG A 51 -12.30 -1.42 -0.37
C ARG A 51 -11.69 -0.54 0.73
N ARG A 52 -10.81 -1.09 1.58
CA ARG A 52 -10.07 -0.31 2.59
C ARG A 52 -9.13 0.71 1.95
N TRP A 53 -8.54 0.37 0.81
CA TRP A 53 -7.70 1.30 0.04
C TRP A 53 -8.50 2.50 -0.47
N GLU A 54 -9.70 2.27 -1.00
CA GLU A 54 -10.61 3.34 -1.44
C GLU A 54 -10.95 4.30 -0.29
N LEU A 55 -11.25 3.76 0.90
CA LEU A 55 -11.50 4.57 2.10
C LEU A 55 -10.27 5.39 2.51
N LEU A 56 -9.07 4.79 2.48
CA LEU A 56 -7.83 5.47 2.81
C LEU A 56 -7.52 6.60 1.81
N LEU A 57 -7.73 6.34 0.52
CA LEU A 57 -7.63 7.38 -0.53
C LEU A 57 -8.63 8.51 -0.29
N GLY A 58 -9.88 8.19 0.05
CA GLY A 58 -10.89 9.20 0.40
C GLY A 58 -10.49 10.07 1.59
N LEU A 59 -9.92 9.46 2.64
CA LEU A 59 -9.38 10.19 3.79
C LEU A 59 -8.22 11.10 3.40
N VAL A 60 -7.29 10.60 2.59
CA VAL A 60 -6.15 11.39 2.09
C VAL A 60 -6.62 12.60 1.27
N LEU A 61 -7.57 12.40 0.35
CA LEU A 61 -8.14 13.49 -0.45
C LEU A 61 -8.82 14.53 0.44
N THR A 62 -9.61 14.09 1.41
CA THR A 62 -10.26 15.00 2.38
C THR A 62 -9.25 15.88 3.11
N VAL A 63 -8.11 15.31 3.50
CA VAL A 63 -7.04 16.05 4.18
C VAL A 63 -6.31 16.99 3.23
N ILE A 64 -6.03 16.55 1.99
CA ILE A 64 -5.39 17.39 0.96
C ILE A 64 -6.23 18.62 0.62
N PHE A 65 -7.56 18.45 0.55
CA PHE A 65 -8.48 19.55 0.24
C PHE A 65 -8.94 20.34 1.48
N SER A 66 -8.47 19.99 2.68
CA SER A 66 -8.83 20.71 3.90
C SER A 66 -8.26 22.13 3.93
N GLU A 67 -9.05 23.09 4.39
CA GLU A 67 -8.59 24.46 4.64
C GLU A 67 -7.47 24.51 5.68
N ASP A 68 -7.46 23.55 6.60
CA ASP A 68 -6.43 23.45 7.63
C ASP A 68 -5.06 23.07 7.06
N LEU A 69 -5.00 22.17 6.05
CA LEU A 69 -3.74 21.91 5.35
C LEU A 69 -3.27 23.15 4.57
N LYS A 70 -4.17 23.88 3.92
CA LYS A 70 -3.80 25.12 3.20
C LYS A 70 -3.22 26.15 4.16
N ARG A 71 -3.84 26.32 5.34
CA ARG A 71 -3.32 27.19 6.40
C ARG A 71 -1.95 26.73 6.87
N LEU A 72 -1.77 25.44 7.13
CA LEU A 72 -0.50 24.86 7.54
C LEU A 72 0.61 25.10 6.51
N LEU A 73 0.33 24.88 5.22
CA LEU A 73 1.25 25.19 4.15
C LEU A 73 1.57 26.69 4.13
N ALA A 74 0.58 27.56 4.31
CA ALA A 74 0.81 29.00 4.42
C ALA A 74 1.70 29.37 5.62
N ILE A 75 1.58 28.68 6.77
CA ILE A 75 2.48 28.87 7.93
C ILE A 75 3.91 28.44 7.58
N ILE A 76 4.09 27.28 6.95
CA ILE A 76 5.41 26.75 6.59
C ILE A 76 6.10 27.63 5.53
N PHE A 77 5.34 28.16 4.57
CA PHE A 77 5.87 29.01 3.49
C PHE A 77 5.90 30.50 3.84
N ALA A 78 5.25 30.97 4.90
CA ALA A 78 5.27 32.38 5.32
C ALA A 78 6.69 32.97 5.50
N PRO A 79 7.68 32.25 6.08
CA PRO A 79 9.05 32.74 6.17
C PRO A 79 9.73 32.91 4.80
N LEU A 80 9.31 32.13 3.80
CA LEU A 80 9.83 32.19 2.43
C LEU A 80 9.16 33.31 1.61
N THR A 81 7.95 33.72 1.98
CA THR A 81 7.17 34.76 1.27
C THR A 81 7.22 36.14 1.94
N GLY A 82 7.88 36.26 3.11
CA GLY A 82 8.06 37.52 3.82
C GLY A 82 6.82 38.00 4.60
N VAL A 83 5.84 37.13 4.82
CA VAL A 83 4.59 37.47 5.52
C VAL A 83 4.79 37.44 7.03
N SER A 84 4.30 38.48 7.73
CA SER A 84 4.47 38.66 9.18
C SER A 84 3.77 37.55 9.99
N VAL A 85 4.53 36.85 10.83
CA VAL A 85 4.10 35.69 11.63
C VAL A 85 3.23 36.08 12.85
N LYS A 86 3.07 37.38 13.14
CA LYS A 86 2.40 37.87 14.36
C LYS A 86 0.89 37.60 14.40
N ASP A 87 0.23 37.41 13.25
CA ASP A 87 -1.19 37.06 13.18
C ASP A 87 -1.47 35.53 13.22
N LEU A 88 -0.42 34.69 13.24
CA LEU A 88 -0.54 33.23 13.08
C LEU A 88 -0.61 32.42 14.39
N GLN A 89 -0.47 33.05 15.55
CA GLN A 89 -0.32 32.35 16.83
C GLN A 89 -1.54 31.51 17.24
N VAL A 90 -2.75 31.92 16.85
CA VAL A 90 -3.99 31.18 17.16
C VAL A 90 -4.12 29.90 16.31
N SER A 91 -3.33 29.75 15.24
CA SER A 91 -3.44 28.67 14.25
C SER A 91 -2.36 27.58 14.38
N VAL A 92 -1.40 27.70 15.30
CA VAL A 92 -0.25 26.79 15.39
C VAL A 92 -0.68 25.40 15.89
N LEU A 93 -1.55 25.31 16.90
CA LEU A 93 -1.99 24.03 17.46
C LEU A 93 -2.77 23.18 16.45
N MET A 94 -3.69 23.81 15.70
CA MET A 94 -4.43 23.14 14.62
C MET A 94 -3.48 22.68 13.50
N SER A 95 -2.46 23.47 13.19
CA SER A 95 -1.45 23.10 12.21
C SER A 95 -0.62 21.89 12.68
N ILE A 96 -0.21 21.85 13.94
CA ILE A 96 0.49 20.68 14.50
C ILE A 96 -0.39 19.43 14.42
N PHE A 97 -1.68 19.56 14.76
CA PHE A 97 -2.63 18.45 14.70
C PHE A 97 -2.79 17.90 13.27
N VAL A 98 -2.91 18.78 12.28
CA VAL A 98 -3.02 18.40 10.86
C VAL A 98 -1.71 17.74 10.37
N ALA A 99 -0.55 18.25 10.76
CA ALA A 99 0.74 17.63 10.45
C ALA A 99 0.82 16.19 11.00
N LEU A 100 0.43 15.99 12.26
CA LEU A 100 0.40 14.66 12.87
C LEU A 100 -0.58 13.72 12.14
N LEU A 101 -1.74 14.21 11.75
CA LEU A 101 -2.73 13.46 10.99
C LEU A 101 -2.19 13.01 9.63
N ILE A 102 -1.46 13.88 8.93
CA ILE A 102 -0.78 13.56 7.67
C ILE A 102 0.28 12.48 7.87
N ILE A 103 1.12 12.62 8.88
CA ILE A 103 2.17 11.62 9.19
C ILE A 103 1.53 10.26 9.48
N MET A 104 0.45 10.23 10.27
CA MET A 104 -0.28 8.99 10.54
C MET A 104 -0.88 8.38 9.27
N LEU A 105 -1.48 9.19 8.38
CA LEU A 105 -2.01 8.71 7.11
C LEU A 105 -0.91 8.14 6.20
N LEU A 106 0.24 8.81 6.11
CA LEU A 106 1.38 8.31 5.35
C LEU A 106 1.88 6.98 5.89
N MET A 107 2.00 6.84 7.21
CA MET A 107 2.35 5.56 7.85
C MET A 107 1.31 4.47 7.56
N ALA A 108 0.01 4.81 7.63
CA ALA A 108 -1.06 3.88 7.30
C ALA A 108 -0.99 3.42 5.84
N ILE A 109 -0.68 4.31 4.89
CA ILE A 109 -0.48 3.98 3.47
C ILE A 109 0.70 3.03 3.29
N VAL A 110 1.83 3.30 3.93
CA VAL A 110 3.03 2.45 3.83
C VAL A 110 2.75 1.05 4.36
N VAL A 111 2.16 0.96 5.55
CA VAL A 111 1.81 -0.34 6.17
C VAL A 111 0.80 -1.08 5.29
N TYR A 112 -0.24 -0.38 4.83
CA TYR A 112 -1.26 -0.96 3.97
C TYR A 112 -0.68 -1.51 2.67
N ASN A 113 0.19 -0.75 2.00
CA ASN A 113 0.85 -1.17 0.77
C ASN A 113 1.75 -2.39 0.99
N PHE A 114 2.50 -2.41 2.11
CA PHE A 114 3.31 -3.58 2.47
C PHE A 114 2.44 -4.81 2.66
N SER A 115 1.39 -4.72 3.48
CA SER A 115 0.46 -5.83 3.73
C SER A 115 -0.25 -6.31 2.46
N TYR A 116 -0.74 -5.39 1.62
CA TYR A 116 -1.39 -5.72 0.36
C TYR A 116 -0.42 -6.41 -0.60
N SER A 117 0.84 -5.95 -0.68
CA SER A 117 1.85 -6.57 -1.54
C SER A 117 2.14 -8.02 -1.14
N LEU A 118 2.18 -8.32 0.16
CA LEU A 118 2.36 -9.68 0.67
C LEU A 118 1.16 -10.57 0.35
N LEU A 119 -0.05 -10.04 0.53
CA LEU A 119 -1.30 -10.74 0.22
C LEU A 119 -1.40 -11.07 -1.27
N LEU A 120 -1.17 -10.06 -2.13
CA LEU A 120 -1.20 -10.24 -3.58
C LEU A 120 -0.17 -11.28 -4.01
N ARG A 121 1.01 -11.23 -3.41
CA ARG A 121 2.09 -12.17 -3.68
C ARG A 121 1.71 -13.61 -3.33
N ARG A 122 1.14 -13.84 -2.15
CA ARG A 122 0.65 -15.17 -1.73
C ARG A 122 -0.45 -15.66 -2.68
N HIS A 123 -1.42 -14.80 -3.00
CA HIS A 123 -2.50 -15.11 -3.93
C HIS A 123 -1.99 -15.50 -5.32
N LEU A 124 -1.02 -14.77 -5.88
CA LEU A 124 -0.44 -15.08 -7.20
C LEU A 124 0.34 -16.40 -7.21
N ILE A 125 1.06 -16.70 -6.13
CA ILE A 125 1.80 -17.96 -5.99
C ILE A 125 0.81 -19.13 -5.93
N LEU A 126 -0.22 -19.05 -5.08
CA LEU A 126 -1.25 -20.09 -4.96
C LEU A 126 -2.02 -20.27 -6.28
N LYS A 127 -2.40 -19.17 -6.93
CA LYS A 127 -3.11 -19.22 -8.22
C LYS A 127 -2.28 -19.96 -9.28
N ARG A 128 -0.99 -19.66 -9.38
CA ARG A 128 -0.08 -20.37 -10.30
C ARG A 128 0.01 -21.86 -9.97
N TYR A 129 0.08 -22.21 -8.68
CA TYR A 129 0.14 -23.61 -8.26
C TYR A 129 -1.12 -24.38 -8.68
N LEU A 130 -2.31 -23.79 -8.47
CA LEU A 130 -3.58 -24.38 -8.89
C LEU A 130 -3.66 -24.55 -10.42
N GLU A 131 -3.18 -23.56 -11.19
CA GLU A 131 -3.12 -23.63 -12.66
C GLU A 131 -2.17 -24.74 -13.14
N GLU A 132 -0.97 -24.86 -12.55
CA GLU A 132 0.01 -25.89 -12.90
C GLU A 132 -0.48 -27.31 -12.58
N HIS A 133 -1.29 -27.47 -11.52
CA HIS A 133 -1.78 -28.78 -11.07
C HIS A 133 -3.23 -29.08 -11.50
N LYS A 134 -3.85 -28.18 -12.29
CA LYS A 134 -5.22 -28.31 -12.83
C LYS A 134 -6.25 -28.60 -11.74
N ILE A 135 -6.12 -27.92 -10.61
CA ILE A 135 -6.96 -28.09 -9.43
C ILE A 135 -8.22 -27.22 -9.51
#